data_AF-A0A2R6RVV7-F1
#
_entry.id   AF-A0A2R6RVV7-F1
#
_cell.length_a   1.000
_cell.length_b   1.000
_cell.length_c   1.000
_cell.angle_alpha   90.00
_cell.angle_beta   90.00
_cell.angle_gamma   90.00
#
_symmetry.space_group_name_H-M   'P 1'
#
loop_
_entity.id
_entity.type
_entity.pdbx_description
1 polymer ?
#
loop_
_entity_poly.entity_id
_entity_poly.type
_entity_poly.pdbx_seq_one_letter_code
_entity_poly.pdbx_strand_id
1 'polypeptide(L)'
;MTLWTMNKALSPSSALLFKLALVLPVAAHEHHNELSEEQTNSPVDSILWIHIFLQGLVWGVLFPTGMVLGLSRSRWHVPLQSCGIAFTLGGYILGHSHGGRSFLAGAHGTMANIMFAPIILQLLLGIYLKLHIHEESVRPWAVRVHGVVGKSYPVLGWTQMLFGAITFGGYCRGDNLGQCLAHYIMGTGFIAYGVIMAIMLLVGEAWIRRSGRSPEWWDSWVILLWGIVNTFTEHRGSGWSVKDMQHTIIITGWAFSEHAQALMISTRVHAIFGYTLMLAGIARIIEVSFITPKFTPITEPPAADDNHSEHTLADSPSSATGLYQAVRAFRHLPPF
;
A
#
# COMPACT_ATOMS: atom_id res chain seq x y z
N MET A 1 -10.90 46.81 -25.67
CA MET A 1 -11.31 46.73 -24.26
C MET A 1 -12.79 46.37 -24.23
N THR A 2 -13.11 45.07 -24.19
CA THR A 2 -14.39 44.51 -23.71
C THR A 2 -14.25 42.99 -23.64
N LEU A 3 -14.03 42.49 -22.42
CA LEU A 3 -14.07 41.09 -22.05
C LEU A 3 -15.51 40.58 -22.18
N TRP A 4 -15.70 39.43 -22.85
CA TRP A 4 -16.96 38.68 -22.80
C TRP A 4 -16.71 37.39 -22.00
N THR A 5 -17.12 37.43 -20.73
CA THR A 5 -17.10 36.30 -19.80
C THR A 5 -18.33 35.43 -20.02
N MET A 6 -18.17 34.26 -20.63
CA MET A 6 -19.19 33.21 -20.58
C MET A 6 -18.94 32.27 -19.39
N ASN A 7 -19.55 32.58 -18.26
CA ASN A 7 -19.84 31.59 -17.22
C ASN A 7 -20.98 30.68 -17.72
N LYS A 8 -20.67 29.50 -18.24
CA LYS A 8 -21.65 28.41 -18.33
C LYS A 8 -21.58 27.61 -17.03
N ALA A 9 -22.47 27.94 -16.10
CA ALA A 9 -22.73 27.13 -14.93
C ALA A 9 -23.12 25.70 -15.38
N LEU A 10 -22.42 24.69 -14.86
CA LEU A 10 -22.85 23.30 -15.00
C LEU A 10 -24.25 23.16 -14.39
N SER A 11 -25.20 22.60 -15.14
CA SER A 11 -26.53 22.30 -14.63
C SER A 11 -26.43 21.30 -13.46
N PRO A 12 -27.16 21.51 -12.35
CA PRO A 12 -27.11 20.60 -11.19
C PRO A 12 -27.55 19.16 -11.51
N SER A 13 -28.25 18.95 -12.64
CA SER A 13 -28.76 17.64 -13.08
C SER A 13 -27.67 16.64 -13.49
N SER A 14 -26.53 17.11 -14.01
CA SER A 14 -25.42 16.23 -14.44
C SER A 14 -24.52 15.78 -13.28
N ALA A 15 -24.51 16.52 -12.17
CA ALA A 15 -23.83 16.11 -10.94
C ALA A 15 -24.59 15.00 -10.18
N LEU A 16 -25.91 14.90 -10.38
CA LEU A 16 -26.75 13.89 -9.72
C LEU A 16 -26.55 12.49 -10.33
N LEU A 17 -26.41 12.41 -11.66
CA LEU A 17 -26.15 11.15 -12.37
C LEU A 17 -24.76 10.56 -12.06
N PHE A 18 -23.76 11.42 -11.81
CA PHE A 18 -22.42 10.98 -11.43
C PHE A 18 -22.35 10.46 -9.98
N LYS A 19 -23.26 10.91 -9.10
CA LYS A 19 -23.36 10.43 -7.72
C LYS A 19 -24.17 9.13 -7.60
N LEU A 20 -25.11 8.87 -8.52
CA LEU A 20 -25.93 7.66 -8.49
C LEU A 20 -25.22 6.43 -9.06
N ALA A 21 -24.22 6.60 -9.93
CA ALA A 21 -23.45 5.49 -10.52
C ALA A 21 -22.41 4.86 -9.57
N LEU A 22 -22.20 5.44 -8.39
CA LEU A 22 -21.18 4.99 -7.42
C LEU A 22 -21.71 4.07 -6.31
N VAL A 23 -23.01 3.78 -6.27
CA VAL A 23 -23.60 2.93 -5.22
C VAL A 23 -24.69 2.04 -5.81
N LEU A 24 -24.29 1.01 -6.55
CA LEU A 24 -25.10 -0.21 -6.60
C LEU A 24 -24.66 -1.08 -5.43
N PRO A 25 -25.54 -1.42 -4.47
CA PRO A 25 -25.24 -2.47 -3.52
C PRO A 25 -25.22 -3.77 -4.35
N VAL A 26 -24.03 -4.33 -4.57
CA VAL A 26 -23.91 -5.72 -4.98
C VAL A 26 -24.50 -6.52 -3.82
N ALA A 27 -25.61 -7.22 -4.07
CA ALA A 27 -26.14 -8.18 -3.12
C ALA A 27 -25.06 -9.25 -2.89
N ALA A 28 -24.36 -9.13 -1.77
CA ALA A 28 -23.39 -10.13 -1.34
C ALA A 28 -24.17 -11.35 -0.84
N HIS A 29 -23.88 -12.54 -1.39
CA HIS A 29 -24.31 -13.78 -0.79
C HIS A 29 -23.63 -13.96 0.58
N GLU A 30 -24.30 -14.60 1.54
CA GLU A 30 -23.68 -14.95 2.82
C GLU A 30 -22.45 -15.83 2.57
N HIS A 31 -21.29 -15.35 3.00
CA HIS A 31 -20.07 -16.15 3.00
C HIS A 31 -19.98 -16.88 4.35
N HIS A 32 -19.72 -18.19 4.31
CA HIS A 32 -19.45 -18.97 5.50
C HIS A 32 -18.20 -18.41 6.21
N ASN A 33 -18.36 -18.00 7.47
CA ASN A 33 -17.26 -17.48 8.31
C ASN A 33 -16.36 -18.59 8.86
N GLU A 34 -16.74 -19.85 8.66
CA GLU A 34 -16.03 -21.03 9.15
C GLU A 34 -15.93 -22.06 8.02
N LEU A 35 -14.75 -22.67 7.87
CA LEU A 35 -14.51 -23.79 6.96
C LEU A 35 -14.34 -25.06 7.79
N SER A 36 -14.82 -26.20 7.29
CA SER A 36 -14.47 -27.49 7.87
C SER A 36 -12.96 -27.77 7.73
N GLU A 37 -12.43 -28.62 8.61
CA GLU A 37 -11.03 -29.08 8.52
C GLU A 37 -10.74 -29.76 7.18
N GLU A 38 -11.71 -30.50 6.64
CA GLU A 38 -11.62 -31.15 5.33
C GLU A 38 -11.48 -30.12 4.20
N GLN A 39 -12.30 -29.07 4.20
CA GLN A 39 -12.24 -28.00 3.20
C GLN A 39 -10.93 -27.20 3.23
N THR A 40 -10.37 -27.02 4.43
CA THR A 40 -9.13 -26.24 4.63
C THR A 40 -7.88 -27.03 4.21
N ASN A 41 -7.89 -28.34 4.45
CA ASN A 41 -6.76 -29.25 4.20
C ASN A 41 -6.86 -30.02 2.87
N SER A 42 -7.96 -29.87 2.13
CA SER A 42 -8.10 -30.43 0.79
C SER A 42 -6.97 -29.95 -0.13
N PRO A 43 -6.50 -30.79 -1.05
CA PRO A 43 -5.46 -30.41 -1.99
C PRO A 43 -5.95 -29.30 -2.94
N VAL A 44 -5.00 -28.52 -3.44
CA VAL A 44 -5.24 -27.55 -4.50
C VAL A 44 -5.51 -28.31 -5.79
N ASP A 45 -6.69 -28.10 -6.37
CA ASP A 45 -7.10 -28.76 -7.61
C ASP A 45 -6.49 -28.07 -8.85
N SER A 46 -6.58 -28.75 -10.00
CA SER A 46 -6.05 -28.22 -11.26
C SER A 46 -6.75 -26.93 -11.68
N ILE A 47 -8.05 -26.76 -11.37
CA ILE A 47 -8.82 -25.56 -11.71
C ILE A 47 -8.24 -24.34 -10.98
N LEU A 48 -7.96 -24.47 -9.69
CA LEU A 48 -7.37 -23.40 -8.90
C LEU A 48 -5.92 -23.10 -9.33
N TRP A 49 -5.13 -24.12 -9.67
CA TRP A 49 -3.80 -23.87 -10.25
C TRP A 49 -3.88 -23.10 -11.57
N ILE A 50 -4.78 -23.48 -12.47
CA ILE A 50 -4.99 -22.76 -13.73
C ILE A 50 -5.41 -21.32 -13.44
N HIS A 51 -6.32 -21.09 -12.48
CA HIS A 51 -6.69 -19.73 -12.05
C HIS A 51 -5.47 -18.92 -11.63
N ILE A 52 -4.63 -19.45 -10.73
CA ILE A 52 -3.46 -18.75 -10.18
C ILE A 52 -2.48 -18.37 -11.29
N PHE A 53 -2.09 -19.34 -12.15
CA PHE A 53 -1.12 -19.08 -13.21
C PHE A 53 -1.69 -18.17 -14.31
N LEU A 54 -2.95 -18.38 -14.70
CA LEU A 54 -3.60 -17.55 -15.72
C LEU A 54 -3.70 -16.10 -15.23
N GLN A 55 -4.16 -15.87 -14.00
CA GLN A 55 -4.28 -14.51 -13.45
C GLN A 55 -2.91 -13.88 -13.21
N GLY A 56 -1.91 -14.64 -12.76
CA GLY A 56 -0.54 -14.17 -12.66
C GLY A 56 0.02 -13.70 -14.01
N LEU A 57 -0.21 -14.45 -15.08
CA LEU A 57 0.20 -14.07 -16.44
C LEU A 57 -0.56 -12.83 -16.94
N VAL A 58 -1.87 -12.78 -16.73
CA VAL A 58 -2.71 -11.67 -17.19
C VAL A 58 -2.32 -10.35 -16.52
N TRP A 59 -2.23 -10.33 -15.20
CA TRP A 59 -1.97 -9.12 -14.42
C TRP A 59 -0.48 -8.76 -14.35
N GLY A 60 0.40 -9.76 -14.31
CA GLY A 60 1.85 -9.55 -14.25
C GLY A 60 2.49 -9.25 -15.61
N VAL A 61 1.92 -9.74 -16.71
CA VAL A 61 2.55 -9.66 -18.04
C VAL A 61 1.65 -9.04 -19.09
N LEU A 62 0.45 -9.58 -19.35
CA LEU A 62 -0.37 -9.16 -20.49
C LEU A 62 -0.85 -7.70 -20.38
N PHE A 63 -1.46 -7.31 -19.25
CA PHE A 63 -1.95 -5.94 -19.06
C PHE A 63 -0.82 -4.90 -19.04
N PRO A 64 0.31 -5.11 -18.32
CA PRO A 64 1.46 -4.20 -18.41
C PRO A 64 2.02 -4.08 -19.83
N THR A 65 2.16 -5.19 -20.56
CA THR A 65 2.61 -5.17 -21.96
C THR A 65 1.62 -4.42 -22.84
N GLY A 66 0.32 -4.67 -22.68
CA GLY A 66 -0.75 -3.96 -23.38
C GLY A 66 -0.70 -2.46 -23.12
N MET A 67 -0.48 -2.03 -21.88
CA MET A 67 -0.30 -0.62 -21.52
C MET A 67 0.90 0.00 -22.26
N VAL A 68 2.07 -0.66 -22.26
CA VAL A 68 3.26 -0.17 -22.97
C VAL A 68 3.01 -0.05 -24.48
N LEU A 69 2.34 -1.04 -25.08
CA LEU A 69 1.92 -0.99 -26.48
C LEU A 69 0.94 0.17 -26.76
N GLY A 70 0.10 0.53 -25.78
CA GLY A 70 -0.78 1.69 -25.87
C GLY A 70 0.01 3.01 -25.87
N LEU A 71 1.05 3.11 -25.04
CA LEU A 71 1.94 4.29 -25.00
C LEU A 71 2.74 4.45 -26.30
N SER A 72 3.19 3.35 -26.90
CA SER A 72 3.88 3.35 -28.19
C SER A 72 2.94 3.44 -29.41
N ARG A 73 1.62 3.58 -29.18
CA ARG A 73 0.57 3.64 -30.22
C ARG A 73 0.59 2.43 -31.17
N SER A 74 0.93 1.25 -30.66
CA SER A 74 0.94 0.01 -31.44
C SER A 74 -0.47 -0.51 -31.71
N ARG A 75 -0.70 -1.01 -32.92
CA ARG A 75 -1.98 -1.66 -33.31
C ARG A 75 -2.31 -2.91 -32.47
N TRP A 76 -1.29 -3.53 -31.86
CA TRP A 76 -1.43 -4.72 -31.02
C TRP A 76 -1.97 -4.43 -29.62
N HIS A 77 -2.04 -3.15 -29.23
CA HIS A 77 -2.63 -2.75 -27.95
C HIS A 77 -4.05 -3.30 -27.77
N VAL A 78 -4.96 -3.03 -28.72
CA VAL A 78 -6.37 -3.41 -28.58
C VAL A 78 -6.57 -4.93 -28.57
N PRO A 79 -5.99 -5.72 -29.49
CA PRO A 79 -6.10 -7.18 -29.45
C PRO A 79 -5.58 -7.78 -28.14
N LEU A 80 -4.41 -7.33 -27.67
CA LEU A 80 -3.80 -7.87 -26.45
C LEU A 80 -4.65 -7.54 -25.20
N GLN A 81 -5.14 -6.31 -25.09
CA GLN A 81 -6.02 -5.92 -23.97
C GLN A 81 -7.35 -6.67 -23.99
N SER A 82 -7.93 -6.88 -25.18
CA SER A 82 -9.18 -7.65 -25.32
C SER A 82 -8.99 -9.11 -24.90
N CYS A 83 -7.88 -9.71 -25.28
CA CYS A 83 -7.48 -11.05 -24.83
C CYS A 83 -7.28 -11.10 -23.31
N GLY A 84 -6.58 -10.10 -22.74
CA GLY A 84 -6.41 -9.95 -21.30
C GLY A 84 -7.74 -9.92 -20.54
N ILE A 85 -8.70 -9.11 -21.00
CA ILE A 85 -10.05 -9.02 -20.40
C ILE A 85 -10.77 -10.37 -20.47
N ALA A 86 -10.72 -11.06 -21.62
CA ALA A 86 -11.35 -12.37 -21.78
C ALA A 86 -10.75 -13.40 -20.80
N PHE A 87 -9.43 -13.42 -20.64
CA PHE A 87 -8.77 -14.28 -19.67
C PHE A 87 -9.00 -13.88 -18.21
N THR A 88 -9.18 -12.59 -17.92
CA THR A 88 -9.63 -12.14 -16.59
C THR A 88 -11.01 -12.69 -16.26
N LEU A 89 -11.97 -12.60 -17.19
CA LEU A 89 -13.31 -13.16 -17.00
C LEU A 89 -13.27 -14.68 -16.82
N GLY A 90 -12.51 -15.37 -17.68
CA GLY A 90 -12.30 -16.82 -17.56
C GLY A 90 -11.70 -17.21 -16.21
N GLY A 91 -10.65 -16.52 -15.77
CA GLY A 91 -10.04 -16.77 -14.47
C GLY A 91 -10.96 -16.45 -13.30
N TYR A 92 -11.81 -15.41 -13.38
CA TYR A 92 -12.80 -15.13 -12.35
C TYR A 92 -13.77 -16.30 -12.17
N ILE A 93 -14.22 -16.91 -13.27
CA ILE A 93 -15.08 -18.10 -13.24
C ILE A 93 -14.32 -19.28 -12.62
N LEU A 94 -13.09 -19.55 -13.07
CA LEU A 94 -12.26 -20.64 -12.52
C LEU A 94 -12.04 -20.50 -11.01
N GLY A 95 -11.85 -19.27 -10.52
CA GLY A 95 -11.67 -18.98 -9.10
C GLY A 95 -12.92 -19.20 -8.24
N HIS A 96 -14.12 -19.26 -8.84
CA HIS A 96 -15.37 -19.57 -8.14
C HIS A 96 -15.88 -21.00 -8.42
N SER A 97 -15.32 -21.68 -9.42
CA SER A 97 -15.75 -23.02 -9.84
C SER A 97 -14.80 -24.14 -9.40
N HIS A 98 -13.77 -23.83 -8.61
CA HIS A 98 -12.85 -24.85 -8.12
C HIS A 98 -13.52 -25.73 -7.05
N GLY A 99 -13.18 -27.01 -7.04
CA GLY A 99 -13.72 -28.00 -6.08
C GLY A 99 -12.70 -28.43 -5.03
N GLY A 100 -11.44 -27.97 -5.14
CA GLY A 100 -10.37 -28.28 -4.20
C GLY A 100 -10.40 -27.42 -2.93
N ARG A 101 -9.21 -27.16 -2.37
CA ARG A 101 -9.02 -26.33 -1.17
C ARG A 101 -9.90 -25.08 -1.16
N SER A 102 -10.70 -24.92 -0.12
CA SER A 102 -11.55 -23.73 0.07
C SER A 102 -10.84 -22.65 0.87
N PHE A 103 -11.22 -21.40 0.65
CA PHE A 103 -10.66 -20.25 1.34
C PHE A 103 -11.76 -19.43 2.00
N LEU A 104 -11.47 -18.93 3.19
CA LEU A 104 -12.35 -17.97 3.87
C LEU A 104 -12.44 -16.69 3.05
N ALA A 105 -13.59 -16.01 3.17
CA ALA A 105 -13.75 -14.66 2.65
C ALA A 105 -12.59 -13.76 3.11
N GLY A 106 -12.11 -12.94 2.19
CA GLY A 106 -10.90 -12.16 2.41
C GLY A 106 -10.69 -11.10 1.36
N ALA A 107 -9.63 -10.31 1.54
CA ALA A 107 -9.34 -9.14 0.71
C ALA A 107 -9.23 -9.47 -0.78
N HIS A 108 -8.76 -10.67 -1.15
CA HIS A 108 -8.64 -11.09 -2.55
C HIS A 108 -9.99 -11.16 -3.28
N GLY A 109 -10.99 -11.79 -2.66
CA GLY A 109 -12.33 -11.91 -3.25
C GLY A 109 -13.03 -10.56 -3.32
N THR A 110 -12.95 -9.77 -2.25
CA THR A 110 -13.50 -8.40 -2.21
C THR A 110 -12.86 -7.52 -3.27
N MET A 111 -11.53 -7.53 -3.36
CA MET A 111 -10.79 -6.75 -4.34
C MET A 111 -11.10 -7.22 -5.77
N ALA A 112 -11.23 -8.53 -6.02
CA ALA A 112 -11.65 -9.06 -7.33
C ALA A 112 -12.97 -8.43 -7.80
N ASN A 113 -13.94 -8.29 -6.90
CA ASN A 113 -15.22 -7.66 -7.20
C ASN A 113 -15.08 -6.15 -7.45
N ILE A 114 -14.25 -5.46 -6.68
CA ILE A 114 -13.95 -4.03 -6.89
C ILE A 114 -13.27 -3.80 -8.26
N MET A 115 -12.44 -4.74 -8.71
CA MET A 115 -11.71 -4.63 -9.98
C MET A 115 -12.61 -4.61 -11.22
N PHE A 116 -13.85 -5.08 -11.16
CA PHE A 116 -14.77 -4.96 -12.30
C PHE A 116 -15.03 -3.50 -12.69
N ALA A 117 -15.07 -2.58 -11.72
CA ALA A 117 -15.32 -1.17 -12.00
C ALA A 117 -14.25 -0.54 -12.93
N PRO A 118 -12.94 -0.59 -12.63
CA PRO A 118 -11.92 -0.09 -13.55
C PRO A 118 -11.86 -0.87 -14.86
N ILE A 119 -12.10 -2.20 -14.86
CA ILE A 119 -12.14 -3.02 -16.09
C ILE A 119 -13.23 -2.56 -17.04
N ILE A 120 -14.46 -2.43 -16.54
CA ILE A 120 -15.61 -1.98 -17.32
C ILE A 120 -15.39 -0.55 -17.80
N LEU A 121 -14.91 0.34 -16.91
CA LEU A 121 -14.61 1.72 -17.28
C LEU A 121 -13.59 1.78 -18.42
N GLN A 122 -12.52 1.01 -18.34
CA GLN A 122 -11.47 0.99 -19.34
C GLN A 122 -11.94 0.42 -20.68
N LEU A 123 -12.77 -0.63 -20.64
CA LEU A 123 -13.39 -1.22 -21.83
C LEU A 123 -14.33 -0.22 -22.52
N LEU A 124 -15.24 0.40 -21.77
CA LEU A 124 -16.18 1.38 -22.30
C LEU A 124 -15.48 2.60 -22.89
N LEU A 125 -14.48 3.13 -22.19
CA LEU A 125 -13.64 4.22 -22.71
C LEU A 125 -12.86 3.79 -23.95
N GLY A 126 -12.32 2.58 -23.98
CA GLY A 126 -11.61 2.03 -25.13
C GLY A 126 -12.51 1.93 -26.37
N ILE A 127 -13.73 1.41 -26.21
CA ILE A 127 -14.75 1.35 -27.27
C ILE A 127 -15.11 2.77 -27.73
N TYR A 128 -15.45 3.66 -26.79
CA TYR A 128 -15.81 5.05 -27.08
C TYR A 128 -14.73 5.77 -27.90
N LEU A 129 -13.46 5.64 -27.51
CA LEU A 129 -12.33 6.26 -28.20
C LEU A 129 -12.11 5.69 -29.61
N LYS A 130 -12.46 4.41 -29.82
CA LYS A 130 -12.37 3.75 -31.12
C LYS A 130 -13.48 4.15 -32.09
N LEU A 131 -14.62 4.60 -31.57
CA LEU A 131 -15.75 5.09 -32.38
C LEU A 131 -15.52 6.48 -32.99
N HIS A 132 -14.48 7.22 -32.57
CA HIS A 132 -14.15 8.56 -33.10
C HIS A 132 -15.31 9.59 -33.04
N ILE A 133 -16.13 9.49 -31.99
CA ILE A 133 -17.23 10.43 -31.73
C ILE A 133 -16.77 11.59 -30.83
N HIS A 134 -17.37 12.77 -31.01
CA HIS A 134 -17.14 13.99 -30.19
C HIS A 134 -15.66 14.39 -30.05
N GLU A 135 -14.96 14.51 -31.18
CA GLU A 135 -13.51 14.69 -31.21
C GLU A 135 -13.01 15.97 -30.53
N GLU A 136 -13.76 17.06 -30.63
CA GLU A 136 -13.35 18.37 -30.10
C GLU A 136 -13.86 18.66 -28.68
N SER A 137 -14.88 17.94 -28.20
CA SER A 137 -15.53 18.23 -26.91
C SER A 137 -15.16 17.22 -25.82
N VAL A 138 -15.68 16.00 -25.90
CA VAL A 138 -15.58 14.99 -24.83
C VAL A 138 -14.36 14.09 -25.01
N ARG A 139 -13.97 13.80 -26.26
CA ARG A 139 -12.87 12.87 -26.57
C ARG A 139 -11.54 13.23 -25.88
N PRO A 140 -11.10 14.50 -25.80
CA PRO A 140 -9.83 14.82 -25.13
C PRO A 140 -9.84 14.46 -23.64
N TRP A 141 -10.99 14.56 -22.97
CA TRP A 141 -11.14 14.14 -21.58
C TRP A 141 -11.17 12.61 -21.46
N ALA A 142 -11.90 11.92 -22.33
CA ALA A 142 -11.94 10.46 -22.37
C ALA A 142 -10.55 9.85 -22.59
N VAL A 143 -9.71 10.44 -23.46
CA VAL A 143 -8.31 10.02 -23.66
C VAL A 143 -7.49 10.14 -22.36
N ARG A 144 -7.67 11.23 -21.61
CA ARG A 144 -6.97 11.44 -20.33
C ARG A 144 -7.42 10.42 -19.29
N VAL A 145 -8.72 10.23 -19.12
CA VAL A 145 -9.27 9.25 -18.16
C VAL A 145 -8.82 7.83 -18.52
N HIS A 146 -8.96 7.42 -19.78
CA HIS A 146 -8.50 6.12 -20.27
C HIS A 146 -7.00 5.92 -20.03
N GLY A 147 -6.22 7.00 -20.22
CA GLY A 147 -4.79 7.00 -19.98
C GLY A 147 -4.40 6.94 -18.51
N VAL A 148 -5.18 7.51 -17.60
CA VAL A 148 -4.95 7.46 -16.14
C VAL A 148 -5.35 6.09 -15.59
N VAL A 149 -6.57 5.64 -15.91
CA VAL A 149 -7.08 4.32 -15.50
C VAL A 149 -6.17 3.22 -16.03
N GLY A 150 -5.79 3.24 -17.31
CA GLY A 150 -4.89 2.24 -17.86
C GLY A 150 -3.49 2.22 -17.21
N LYS A 151 -2.98 3.36 -16.74
CA LYS A 151 -1.69 3.45 -16.04
C LYS A 151 -1.75 2.99 -14.59
N SER A 152 -2.93 2.91 -13.97
CA SER A 152 -3.07 2.38 -12.61
C SER A 152 -3.14 0.85 -12.57
N TYR A 153 -3.30 0.17 -13.72
CA TYR A 153 -3.46 -1.29 -13.78
C TYR A 153 -2.29 -2.10 -13.21
N PRO A 154 -1.01 -1.72 -13.39
CA PRO A 154 0.09 -2.44 -12.75
C PRO A 154 -0.03 -2.44 -11.22
N VAL A 155 -0.48 -1.33 -10.62
CA VAL A 155 -0.70 -1.22 -9.18
C VAL A 155 -1.89 -2.08 -8.75
N LEU A 156 -3.02 -1.94 -9.43
CA LEU A 156 -4.23 -2.73 -9.14
C LEU A 156 -4.00 -4.24 -9.29
N GLY A 157 -3.29 -4.64 -10.36
CA GLY A 157 -2.92 -6.01 -10.64
C GLY A 157 -1.95 -6.57 -9.61
N TRP A 158 -0.92 -5.79 -9.24
CA TRP A 158 0.00 -6.17 -8.16
C TRP A 158 -0.76 -6.42 -6.85
N THR A 159 -1.63 -5.49 -6.44
CA THR A 159 -2.44 -5.64 -5.23
C THR A 159 -3.31 -6.88 -5.26
N GLN A 160 -3.95 -7.18 -6.40
CA GLN A 160 -4.79 -8.37 -6.52
C GLN A 160 -4.00 -9.67 -6.44
N MET A 161 -2.85 -9.74 -7.12
CA MET A 161 -1.95 -10.90 -7.07
C MET A 161 -1.39 -11.09 -5.65
N LEU A 162 -1.01 -10.00 -4.98
CA LEU A 162 -0.55 -10.01 -3.59
C LEU A 162 -1.63 -10.55 -2.64
N PHE A 163 -2.86 -10.06 -2.74
CA PHE A 163 -3.97 -10.59 -1.97
C PHE A 163 -4.26 -12.05 -2.29
N GLY A 164 -4.08 -12.48 -3.54
CA GLY A 164 -4.15 -13.89 -3.93
C GLY A 164 -3.10 -14.74 -3.21
N ALA A 165 -1.84 -14.30 -3.20
CA ALA A 165 -0.76 -14.98 -2.48
C ALA A 165 -1.02 -15.05 -0.96
N ILE A 166 -1.52 -13.96 -0.37
CA ILE A 166 -1.93 -13.91 1.05
C ILE A 166 -3.07 -14.90 1.34
N THR A 167 -4.08 -14.94 0.46
CA THR A 167 -5.23 -15.85 0.60
C THR A 167 -4.79 -17.30 0.51
N PHE A 168 -3.90 -17.61 -0.44
CA PHE A 168 -3.34 -18.95 -0.61
C PHE A 168 -2.50 -19.40 0.59
N GLY A 169 -1.71 -18.48 1.17
CA GLY A 169 -0.88 -18.73 2.35
C GLY A 169 -1.67 -18.89 3.65
N GLY A 170 -2.81 -18.22 3.79
CA GLY A 170 -3.75 -18.41 4.91
C GLY A 170 -3.30 -17.88 6.29
N TYR A 171 -2.09 -17.33 6.43
CA TYR A 171 -1.50 -16.96 7.72
C TYR A 171 -1.73 -15.50 8.16
N CYS A 172 -2.28 -14.65 7.29
CA CYS A 172 -2.48 -13.22 7.54
C CYS A 172 -3.81 -12.90 8.26
N ARG A 173 -4.02 -13.51 9.43
CA ARG A 173 -5.25 -13.34 10.23
C ARG A 173 -4.94 -13.37 11.74
N GLY A 174 -5.86 -12.85 12.55
CA GLY A 174 -5.73 -12.82 14.01
C GLY A 174 -4.45 -12.12 14.48
N ASP A 175 -3.80 -12.68 15.49
CA ASP A 175 -2.58 -12.13 16.10
C ASP A 175 -1.39 -12.02 15.14
N ASN A 176 -1.40 -12.78 14.05
CA ASN A 176 -0.35 -12.77 13.02
C ASN A 176 -0.53 -11.65 11.97
N LEU A 177 -1.66 -10.95 11.97
CA LEU A 177 -2.00 -9.95 10.94
C LEU A 177 -0.95 -8.82 10.88
N GLY A 178 -0.50 -8.32 12.03
CA GLY A 178 0.47 -7.23 12.09
C GLY A 178 1.81 -7.59 11.44
N GLN A 179 2.36 -8.78 11.76
CA GLN A 179 3.61 -9.26 11.17
C GLN A 179 3.47 -9.54 9.66
N CYS A 180 2.36 -10.13 9.25
CA CYS A 180 2.07 -10.33 7.84
C CYS A 180 2.03 -8.99 7.07
N LEU A 181 1.27 -8.01 7.57
CA LEU A 181 1.15 -6.70 6.92
C LEU A 181 2.50 -6.01 6.80
N ALA A 182 3.31 -6.03 7.86
CA ALA A 182 4.66 -5.46 7.83
C ALA A 182 5.51 -6.11 6.71
N HIS A 183 5.53 -7.44 6.64
CA HIS A 183 6.33 -8.15 5.63
C HIS A 183 5.89 -7.86 4.19
N TYR A 184 4.58 -7.91 3.91
CA TYR A 184 4.09 -7.69 2.55
C TYR A 184 4.08 -6.22 2.13
N ILE A 185 3.87 -5.28 3.05
CA ILE A 185 4.01 -3.85 2.77
C ILE A 185 5.48 -3.55 2.44
N MET A 186 6.42 -3.95 3.30
CA MET A 186 7.85 -3.75 3.04
C MET A 186 8.31 -4.41 1.75
N GLY A 187 7.95 -5.68 1.53
CA GLY A 187 8.28 -6.40 0.29
C GLY A 187 7.71 -5.73 -0.96
N THR A 188 6.47 -5.24 -0.90
CA THR A 188 5.87 -4.47 -1.99
C THR A 188 6.62 -3.16 -2.25
N GLY A 189 7.07 -2.47 -1.21
CA GLY A 189 7.89 -1.26 -1.34
C GLY A 189 9.19 -1.50 -2.10
N PHE A 190 9.94 -2.55 -1.75
CA PHE A 190 11.18 -2.91 -2.46
C PHE A 190 10.95 -3.25 -3.92
N ILE A 191 9.89 -4.02 -4.21
CA ILE A 191 9.56 -4.38 -5.59
C ILE A 191 9.14 -3.14 -6.39
N ALA A 192 8.30 -2.28 -5.81
CA ALA A 192 7.90 -1.02 -6.43
C ALA A 192 9.10 -0.12 -6.71
N TYR A 193 10.03 0.01 -5.75
CA TYR A 193 11.27 0.76 -5.93
C TYR A 193 12.11 0.21 -7.08
N GLY A 194 12.35 -1.11 -7.10
CA GLY A 194 13.11 -1.76 -8.18
C GLY A 194 12.47 -1.56 -9.56
N VAL A 195 11.14 -1.63 -9.65
CA VAL A 195 10.40 -1.37 -10.89
C VAL A 195 10.52 0.10 -11.33
N ILE A 196 10.39 1.06 -10.41
CA ILE A 196 10.54 2.48 -10.72
C ILE A 196 11.95 2.76 -11.24
N MET A 197 12.97 2.23 -10.57
CA MET A 197 14.37 2.38 -11.00
C MET A 197 14.63 1.74 -12.35
N ALA A 198 14.11 0.53 -12.60
CA ALA A 198 14.21 -0.12 -13.91
C ALA A 198 13.55 0.72 -15.01
N ILE A 199 12.38 1.32 -14.77
CA ILE A 199 11.71 2.19 -15.74
C ILE A 199 12.55 3.45 -16.01
N MET A 200 13.07 4.09 -14.96
CA MET A 200 13.91 5.28 -15.09
C MET A 200 15.18 5.00 -15.90
N LEU A 201 15.82 3.84 -15.67
CA LEU A 201 17.06 3.44 -16.36
C LEU A 201 16.82 2.96 -17.81
N LEU A 202 15.77 2.19 -18.07
CA LEU A 202 15.57 1.56 -19.38
C LEU A 202 14.86 2.46 -20.39
N VAL A 203 13.88 3.25 -19.95
CA VAL A 203 13.03 4.05 -20.84
C VAL A 203 12.84 5.50 -20.38
N GLY A 204 13.37 5.85 -19.20
CA GLY A 204 13.17 7.15 -18.57
C GLY A 204 14.06 8.27 -19.11
N GLU A 205 15.15 7.99 -19.82
CA GLU A 205 16.15 9.00 -20.21
C GLU A 205 15.55 10.22 -20.91
N ALA A 206 14.74 9.99 -21.96
CA ALA A 206 14.09 11.05 -22.71
C ALA A 206 13.11 11.86 -21.85
N TRP A 207 12.45 11.22 -20.88
CA TRP A 207 11.53 11.86 -19.94
C TRP A 207 12.26 12.64 -18.84
N ILE A 208 13.35 12.10 -18.31
CA ILE A 208 14.19 12.76 -17.30
C ILE A 208 14.81 14.02 -17.90
N ARG A 209 15.38 13.94 -19.12
CA ARG A 209 15.97 15.10 -19.80
C ARG A 209 15.00 16.25 -20.00
N ARG A 210 13.76 15.98 -20.42
CA ARG A 210 12.71 17.02 -20.57
C ARG A 210 12.15 17.52 -19.24
N SER A 211 12.32 16.78 -18.15
CA SER A 211 11.89 17.22 -16.81
C SER A 211 12.81 18.30 -16.23
N GLY A 212 14.05 18.43 -16.74
CA GLY A 212 15.07 19.34 -16.21
C GLY A 212 15.53 18.98 -14.79
N ARG A 213 15.21 17.78 -14.31
CA ARG A 213 15.61 17.25 -13.00
C ARG A 213 16.55 16.07 -13.20
N SER A 214 17.45 15.85 -12.23
CA SER A 214 18.36 14.71 -12.26
C SER A 214 17.62 13.42 -11.82
N PRO A 215 18.10 12.23 -12.21
CA PRO A 215 17.54 10.97 -11.73
C PRO A 215 17.47 10.88 -10.20
N GLU A 216 18.49 11.40 -9.50
CA GLU A 216 18.62 11.37 -8.04
C GLU A 216 17.54 12.23 -7.36
N TRP A 217 17.08 13.30 -8.03
CA TRP A 217 15.96 14.11 -7.56
C TRP A 217 14.70 13.27 -7.45
N TRP A 218 14.42 12.45 -8.46
CA TRP A 218 13.25 11.57 -8.48
C TRP A 218 13.38 10.43 -7.48
N ASP A 219 14.58 9.84 -7.40
CA ASP A 219 14.91 8.80 -6.42
C ASP A 219 14.67 9.26 -4.97
N SER A 220 15.17 10.46 -4.63
CA SER A 220 14.98 11.09 -3.32
C SER A 220 13.49 11.26 -2.96
N TRP A 221 12.63 11.59 -3.93
CA TRP A 221 11.18 11.68 -3.70
C TRP A 221 10.55 10.32 -3.46
N VAL A 222 10.96 9.30 -4.21
CA VAL A 222 10.45 7.92 -4.04
C VAL A 222 10.78 7.43 -2.64
N ILE A 223 12.02 7.62 -2.20
CA ILE A 223 12.45 7.20 -0.86
C ILE A 223 11.85 8.04 0.26
N LEU A 224 11.69 9.36 0.07
CA LEU A 224 10.99 10.19 1.05
C LEU A 224 9.54 9.74 1.23
N LEU A 225 8.80 9.54 0.14
CA LEU A 225 7.41 9.11 0.18
C LEU A 225 7.28 7.71 0.77
N TRP A 226 8.19 6.80 0.41
CA TRP A 226 8.26 5.46 0.99
C TRP A 226 8.57 5.51 2.49
N GLY A 227 9.51 6.35 2.93
CA GLY A 227 9.85 6.54 4.34
C GLY A 227 8.67 7.08 5.16
N ILE A 228 7.89 8.01 4.60
CA ILE A 228 6.63 8.48 5.20
C ILE A 228 5.64 7.32 5.35
N VAL A 229 5.37 6.57 4.27
CA VAL A 229 4.45 5.43 4.32
C VAL A 229 4.93 4.39 5.33
N ASN A 230 6.22 4.04 5.34
CA ASN A 230 6.77 3.05 6.26
C ASN A 230 6.60 3.49 7.72
N THR A 231 6.97 4.73 8.04
CA THR A 231 6.84 5.31 9.40
C THR A 231 5.41 5.21 9.93
N PHE A 232 4.41 5.56 9.11
CA PHE A 232 3.01 5.57 9.55
C PHE A 232 2.29 4.22 9.39
N THR A 233 2.85 3.26 8.63
CA THR A 233 2.27 1.92 8.49
C THR A 233 2.79 0.93 9.53
N GLU A 234 3.95 1.20 10.11
CA GLU A 234 4.54 0.46 11.23
C GLU A 234 3.83 0.77 12.55
N HIS A 235 3.39 2.02 12.74
CA HIS A 235 2.63 2.43 13.94
C HIS A 235 1.12 2.18 13.77
N ARG A 236 0.59 1.16 14.46
CA ARG A 236 -0.84 0.79 14.42
C ARG A 236 -1.56 0.77 15.79
N GLY A 237 -0.93 1.30 16.84
CA GLY A 237 -1.47 1.34 18.22
C GLY A 237 -1.65 2.77 18.76
N SER A 238 -2.20 2.91 19.97
CA SER A 238 -2.40 4.22 20.63
C SER A 238 -1.13 4.81 21.26
N GLY A 239 -0.04 4.05 21.31
CA GLY A 239 1.26 4.46 21.84
C GLY A 239 2.40 3.92 20.99
N TRP A 240 3.51 4.65 20.91
CA TRP A 240 4.70 4.20 20.20
C TRP A 240 5.37 3.09 21.01
N SER A 241 5.55 1.92 20.41
CA SER A 241 6.36 0.87 21.01
C SER A 241 7.83 1.05 20.61
N VAL A 242 8.75 0.57 21.44
CA VAL A 242 10.18 0.64 21.10
C VAL A 242 10.51 -0.13 19.83
N LYS A 243 9.71 -1.16 19.50
CA LYS A 243 9.80 -1.88 18.23
C LYS A 243 9.51 -0.94 17.04
N ASP A 244 8.48 -0.10 17.12
CA ASP A 244 8.09 0.82 16.04
C ASP A 244 9.15 1.89 15.80
N MET A 245 9.74 2.39 16.89
CA MET A 245 10.87 3.32 16.86
C MET A 245 12.11 2.69 16.21
N GLN A 246 12.45 1.45 16.58
CA GLN A 246 13.62 0.74 16.03
C GLN A 246 13.50 0.54 14.52
N HIS A 247 12.36 0.06 14.02
CA HIS A 247 12.19 -0.19 12.58
C HIS A 247 12.20 1.11 11.78
N THR A 248 11.51 2.15 12.28
CA THR A 248 11.48 3.48 11.65
C THR A 248 12.89 4.07 11.54
N ILE A 249 13.68 4.02 12.61
CA ILE A 249 15.03 4.59 12.66
C ILE A 249 16.01 3.81 11.77
N ILE A 250 15.94 2.47 11.76
CA ILE A 250 16.83 1.63 10.95
C ILE A 250 16.53 1.82 9.46
N ILE A 251 15.26 1.80 9.06
CA ILE A 251 14.86 1.94 7.65
C ILE A 251 15.16 3.34 7.15
N THR A 252 14.91 4.37 7.97
CA THR A 252 15.32 5.74 7.65
C THR A 252 16.84 5.82 7.51
N GLY A 253 17.61 5.19 8.40
CA GLY A 253 19.06 5.14 8.31
C GLY A 253 19.58 4.47 7.03
N TRP A 254 19.02 3.30 6.68
CA TRP A 254 19.36 2.58 5.45
C TRP A 254 19.04 3.41 4.20
N ALA A 255 17.84 4.00 4.14
CA ALA A 255 17.40 4.84 3.04
C ALA A 255 18.31 6.06 2.80
N PHE A 256 18.82 6.69 3.85
CA PHE A 256 19.79 7.78 3.74
C PHE A 256 21.19 7.32 3.35
N SER A 257 21.53 6.04 3.56
CA SER A 257 22.87 5.49 3.29
C SER A 257 23.10 5.06 1.83
N GLU A 258 22.05 4.72 1.08
CA GLU A 258 22.17 4.15 -0.28
C GLU A 258 22.06 5.17 -1.43
N HIS A 259 22.22 6.47 -1.17
CA HIS A 259 22.09 7.50 -2.20
C HIS A 259 23.40 8.09 -2.70
N ALA A 260 23.68 7.88 -3.99
CA ALA A 260 24.75 8.56 -4.72
C ALA A 260 24.30 10.00 -5.05
N GLN A 261 24.96 11.00 -4.47
CA GLN A 261 24.63 12.41 -4.71
C GLN A 261 25.64 13.06 -5.66
N ALA A 262 25.18 14.06 -6.41
CA ALA A 262 25.94 14.75 -7.46
C ALA A 262 27.26 15.39 -6.96
N LEU A 263 27.36 15.69 -5.66
CA LEU A 263 28.57 16.19 -5.03
C LEU A 263 29.06 15.16 -4.00
N MET A 264 30.32 14.74 -4.12
CA MET A 264 30.93 13.73 -3.23
C MET A 264 30.82 14.09 -1.74
N ILE A 265 30.80 15.38 -1.40
CA ILE A 265 30.61 15.87 -0.03
C ILE A 265 29.20 15.55 0.49
N SER A 266 28.16 15.77 -0.33
CA SER A 266 26.78 15.48 0.07
C SER A 266 26.58 13.98 0.31
N THR A 267 27.13 13.15 -0.59
CA THR A 267 27.13 11.67 -0.48
C THR A 267 27.70 11.22 0.84
N ARG A 268 28.86 11.78 1.24
CA ARG A 268 29.49 11.43 2.51
C ARG A 268 28.66 11.88 3.71
N VAL A 269 28.08 13.09 3.69
CA VAL A 269 27.27 13.61 4.80
C VAL A 269 25.99 12.80 4.99
N HIS A 270 25.29 12.42 3.92
CA HIS A 270 24.07 11.62 4.02
C HIS A 270 24.37 10.17 4.40
N ALA A 271 25.45 9.59 3.87
CA ALA A 271 25.89 8.26 4.30
C ALA A 271 26.22 8.24 5.81
N ILE A 272 26.92 9.25 6.31
CA ILE A 272 27.20 9.39 7.76
C ILE A 272 25.90 9.49 8.55
N PHE A 273 24.96 10.32 8.11
CA PHE A 273 23.67 10.46 8.77
C PHE A 273 22.88 9.14 8.77
N GLY A 274 22.84 8.44 7.64
CA GLY A 274 22.19 7.14 7.50
C GLY A 274 22.79 6.06 8.39
N TYR A 275 24.13 5.92 8.38
CA TYR A 275 24.82 5.00 9.29
C TYR A 275 24.62 5.35 10.76
N THR A 276 24.54 6.64 11.09
CA THR A 276 24.30 7.08 12.48
C THR A 276 22.91 6.66 12.95
N LEU A 277 21.87 6.85 12.14
CA LEU A 277 20.52 6.38 12.47
C LEU A 277 20.46 4.86 12.54
N MET A 278 21.09 4.14 11.61
CA MET A 278 21.12 2.68 11.63
C MET A 278 21.83 2.12 12.88
N LEU A 279 22.96 2.74 13.27
CA LEU A 279 23.68 2.44 14.51
C LEU A 279 22.83 2.75 15.75
N ALA A 280 22.12 3.88 15.76
CA ALA A 280 21.20 4.23 16.85
C ALA A 280 20.07 3.20 17.00
N GLY A 281 19.53 2.71 15.88
CA GLY A 281 18.55 1.63 15.87
C GLY A 281 19.11 0.31 16.44
N ILE A 282 20.32 -0.09 16.02
CA ILE A 282 21.00 -1.29 16.55
C ILE A 282 21.28 -1.13 18.05
N ALA A 283 21.78 0.02 18.49
CA ALA A 283 22.04 0.31 19.90
C ALA A 283 20.75 0.20 20.73
N ARG A 284 19.61 0.70 20.22
CA ARG A 284 18.30 0.52 20.86
C ARG A 284 17.84 -0.93 20.90
N ILE A 285 18.12 -1.74 19.87
CA ILE A 285 17.82 -3.18 19.91
C ILE A 285 18.61 -3.86 21.02
N ILE A 286 19.91 -3.56 21.13
CA ILE A 286 20.78 -4.13 22.17
C ILE A 286 20.29 -3.71 23.56
N GLU A 287 20.00 -2.44 23.76
CA GLU A 287 19.50 -1.91 25.03
C GLU A 287 18.17 -2.55 25.46
N VAL A 288 17.21 -2.67 24.55
CA VAL A 288 15.91 -3.30 24.88
C VAL A 288 16.04 -4.79 25.12
N SER A 289 16.85 -5.47 24.30
CA SER A 289 16.96 -6.93 24.36
C SER A 289 17.75 -7.41 25.57
N PHE A 290 18.73 -6.61 26.05
CA PHE A 290 19.70 -7.06 27.04
C PHE A 290 19.82 -6.18 28.28
N ILE A 291 19.36 -4.92 28.26
CA ILE A 291 19.58 -3.96 29.35
C ILE A 291 18.27 -3.58 30.05
N THR A 292 17.15 -3.49 29.31
CA THR A 292 15.86 -3.05 29.86
C THR A 292 15.22 -4.17 30.70
N PRO A 293 14.77 -3.91 31.94
CA PRO A 293 14.06 -4.90 32.74
C PRO A 293 12.77 -5.33 32.03
N LYS A 294 12.56 -6.64 31.86
CA LYS A 294 11.29 -7.17 31.36
C LYS A 294 10.22 -6.91 32.42
N PHE A 295 9.22 -6.08 32.11
CA PHE A 295 8.09 -5.86 33.01
C PHE A 295 7.40 -7.21 33.30
N THR A 296 7.27 -7.53 34.59
CA THR A 296 6.35 -8.56 35.07
C THR A 296 4.93 -8.17 34.63
N PRO A 297 4.15 -9.08 34.00
CA PRO A 297 2.76 -8.81 33.72
C PRO A 297 2.03 -8.56 35.04
N ILE A 298 1.23 -7.49 35.09
CA ILE A 298 0.32 -7.23 36.19
C ILE A 298 -0.64 -8.42 36.22
N THR A 299 -0.55 -9.26 37.25
CA THR A 299 -1.63 -10.19 37.56
C THR A 299 -2.78 -9.31 38.03
N GLU A 300 -3.84 -9.21 37.24
CA GLU A 300 -5.07 -8.53 37.64
C GLU A 300 -5.54 -9.12 38.98
N PRO A 301 -5.66 -8.33 40.06
CA PRO A 301 -6.52 -8.70 41.17
C PRO A 301 -7.99 -8.53 40.71
N PRO A 302 -8.91 -9.38 41.17
CA PRO A 302 -10.31 -9.29 40.79
C PRO A 302 -10.89 -7.93 41.20
N ALA A 303 -11.72 -7.38 40.32
CA ALA A 303 -12.38 -6.08 40.42
C ALA A 303 -12.74 -5.68 41.86
N ALA A 304 -12.21 -4.55 42.32
CA ALA A 304 -12.67 -3.89 43.53
C ALA A 304 -12.53 -2.36 43.40
N ASP A 305 -13.68 -1.75 43.17
CA ASP A 305 -14.15 -0.46 43.71
C ASP A 305 -13.29 0.79 43.46
N ASP A 306 -13.72 1.51 42.44
CA ASP A 306 -13.50 2.91 42.14
C ASP A 306 -14.02 3.84 43.25
N ASN A 307 -13.34 3.91 44.39
CA ASN A 307 -13.60 4.94 45.40
C ASN A 307 -12.36 5.28 46.23
N HIS A 308 -11.50 6.19 45.75
CA HIS A 308 -10.91 7.24 46.61
C HIS A 308 -10.12 8.27 45.78
N SER A 309 -10.74 9.44 45.64
CA SER A 309 -10.14 10.69 45.17
C SER A 309 -9.06 11.22 46.13
N GLU A 310 -8.18 12.06 45.57
CA GLU A 310 -6.98 12.66 46.14
C GLU A 310 -6.98 13.04 47.63
N HIS A 311 -5.82 12.83 48.28
CA HIS A 311 -5.40 13.69 49.39
C HIS A 311 -3.93 14.06 49.24
N THR A 312 -3.71 15.25 48.67
CA THR A 312 -2.52 16.08 48.90
C THR A 312 -2.49 16.43 50.38
N LEU A 313 -1.47 16.04 51.14
CA LEU A 313 -0.92 16.81 52.27
C LEU A 313 0.49 16.32 52.60
N ALA A 314 1.27 17.30 53.06
CA ALA A 314 2.71 17.27 53.21
C ALA A 314 3.22 16.23 54.20
N ASP A 315 4.29 15.54 53.82
CA ASP A 315 5.43 15.32 54.70
C ASP A 315 6.69 15.35 53.85
N SER A 316 7.61 16.27 54.18
CA SER A 316 8.96 16.30 53.64
C SER A 316 9.86 15.45 54.53
N PRO A 317 10.52 14.40 54.01
CA PRO A 317 11.78 13.95 54.56
C PRO A 317 12.91 14.67 53.83
N SER A 318 13.67 15.42 54.62
CA SER A 318 14.95 16.02 54.28
C SER A 318 15.99 14.96 53.88
N SER A 319 15.97 14.46 52.64
CA SER A 319 17.12 13.77 52.00
C SER A 319 16.96 13.43 50.51
N ALA A 320 16.09 14.10 49.74
CA ALA A 320 15.99 13.83 48.31
C ALA A 320 17.16 14.48 47.54
N THR A 321 18.09 13.68 47.04
CA THR A 321 19.12 14.10 46.08
C THR A 321 18.47 14.66 44.81
N GLY A 322 19.11 15.63 44.15
CA GLY A 322 18.57 16.32 42.96
C GLY A 322 18.12 15.39 41.82
N LEU A 323 18.60 14.14 41.80
CA LEU A 323 18.16 13.09 40.88
C LEU A 323 16.69 12.68 41.09
N TYR A 324 16.19 12.64 42.32
CA TYR A 324 14.82 12.24 42.63
C TYR A 324 13.79 13.29 42.19
N GLN A 325 14.14 14.57 42.29
CA GLN A 325 13.33 15.67 41.77
C GLN A 325 13.34 15.71 40.25
N ALA A 326 14.48 15.41 39.60
CA ALA A 326 14.56 15.27 38.15
C ALA A 326 13.67 14.12 37.65
N VAL A 327 13.74 12.94 38.26
CA VAL A 327 12.91 11.77 37.90
C VAL A 327 11.41 12.06 38.03
N ARG A 328 11.01 12.89 39.00
CA ARG A 328 9.61 13.30 39.16
C ARG A 328 9.15 14.30 38.10
N ALA A 329 10.02 15.21 37.66
CA ALA A 329 9.72 16.17 36.58
C ALA A 329 9.55 15.49 35.20
N PHE A 330 10.19 14.33 34.99
CA PHE A 330 10.05 13.55 33.74
C PHE A 330 8.88 12.56 33.73
N ARG A 331 8.12 12.44 34.85
CA ARG A 331 6.98 11.50 34.96
C ARG A 331 5.75 11.93 34.15
N HIS A 332 5.70 13.16 33.66
CA HIS A 332 4.60 13.73 32.87
C HIS A 332 4.95 13.95 31.39
N LEU A 333 6.13 13.49 30.95
CA LEU A 333 6.41 13.41 29.54
C LEU A 333 5.87 12.08 29.03
N PRO A 334 5.02 12.07 27.98
CA PRO A 334 4.59 10.83 27.36
C PRO A 334 5.86 10.08 26.91
N PRO A 335 5.98 8.79 27.23
CA PRO A 335 7.17 8.02 26.89
C PRO A 335 7.28 7.97 25.36
N PHE A 336 8.42 8.42 24.83
CA PHE A 336 8.76 8.34 23.40
C PHE A 336 9.07 6.90 22.99
#